data_AF-A0A0F6ICZ4-F1
#
_entry.id   AF-A0A0F6ICZ4-F1
#
_cell.length_a   1.000
_cell.length_b   1.000
_cell.length_c   1.000
_cell.angle_alpha   90.00
_cell.angle_beta   90.00
_cell.angle_gamma   90.00
#
_symmetry.space_group_name_H-M   'P 1'
#
loop_
_entity.id
_entity.type
_entity.pdbx_description
1 polymer ?
#
loop_
_entity_poly.entity_id
_entity_poly.type
_entity_poly.pdbx_seq_one_letter_code
_entity_poly.pdbx_strand_id
1 'polypeptide(L)'
;MANIIKKDRVKIRFLCDQVGELKSKGLNVRTVFDQCWNRIPETMIQKLNAEELLVYIQRHILPIEITLMNANKNAEDYRSKTA
;
A
#
# COMPACT_ATOMS: atom_id res chain seq x y z
N MET A 1 16.37 -5.37 -15.15
CA MET A 1 15.10 -5.21 -15.90
C MET A 1 13.92 -5.99 -15.32
N ALA A 2 14.06 -7.26 -14.92
CA ALA A 2 12.92 -8.10 -14.49
C ALA A 2 12.14 -7.59 -13.26
N ASN A 3 12.83 -7.02 -12.25
CA ASN A 3 12.18 -6.52 -11.03
C ASN A 3 11.31 -5.28 -11.25
N ILE A 4 11.65 -4.43 -12.24
CA ILE A 4 10.86 -3.22 -12.55
C ILE A 4 9.53 -3.61 -13.19
N ILE A 5 9.56 -4.56 -14.13
CA ILE A 5 8.36 -5.09 -14.81
C ILE A 5 7.43 -5.76 -13.80
N LYS A 6 8.01 -6.48 -12.83
CA LYS A 6 7.27 -7.15 -11.76
C LYS A 6 6.56 -6.14 -10.86
N LYS A 7 7.27 -5.11 -10.39
CA LYS A 7 6.67 -4.01 -9.60
C LYS A 7 5.53 -3.34 -10.35
N ASP A 8 5.72 -3.05 -11.63
CA ASP A 8 4.72 -2.35 -12.43
C ASP A 8 3.45 -3.18 -12.64
N ARG A 9 3.59 -4.49 -12.91
CA ARG A 9 2.45 -5.42 -12.98
C ARG A 9 1.66 -5.48 -11.68
N VAL A 10 2.35 -5.62 -10.54
CA VAL A 10 1.69 -5.65 -9.22
C VAL A 10 1.00 -4.32 -8.96
N LYS A 11 1.66 -3.20 -9.29
CA LYS A 11 1.13 -1.85 -9.12
C LYS A 11 -0.17 -1.63 -9.90
N ILE A 12 -0.18 -1.95 -11.20
CA ILE A 12 -1.37 -1.75 -12.03
C ILE A 12 -2.56 -2.54 -11.47
N ARG A 13 -2.35 -3.81 -11.13
CA ARG A 13 -3.42 -4.68 -10.60
C ARG A 13 -3.91 -4.20 -9.24
N PHE A 14 -2.98 -3.88 -8.34
CA PHE A 14 -3.31 -3.31 -7.03
C PHE A 14 -4.12 -2.01 -7.15
N LEU A 15 -3.72 -1.09 -8.02
CA LEU A 15 -4.42 0.17 -8.22
C LEU A 15 -5.84 -0.09 -8.73
N CYS A 16 -6.04 -0.99 -9.70
CA CYS A 16 -7.38 -1.33 -10.18
C CYS A 16 -8.26 -1.98 -9.10
N ASP A 17 -7.71 -2.92 -8.31
CA ASP A 17 -8.48 -3.63 -7.28
C ASP A 17 -8.81 -2.74 -6.08
N GLN A 18 -7.88 -1.87 -5.67
CA GLN A 18 -7.97 -1.14 -4.40
C GLN A 18 -8.38 0.33 -4.55
N VAL A 19 -8.45 0.87 -5.77
CA VAL A 19 -8.82 2.29 -6.00
C VAL A 19 -10.18 2.63 -5.43
N GLY A 20 -11.18 1.75 -5.56
CA GLY A 20 -12.53 2.00 -5.04
C GLY A 20 -12.54 2.14 -3.52
N GLU A 21 -11.95 1.16 -2.82
CA GLU A 21 -11.92 1.13 -1.36
C GLU A 21 -11.07 2.28 -0.78
N LEU A 22 -9.88 2.49 -1.32
CA LEU A 22 -8.97 3.52 -0.82
C LEU A 22 -9.48 4.94 -1.10
N LYS A 23 -10.11 5.17 -2.26
CA LYS A 23 -10.73 6.46 -2.59
C LYS A 23 -11.93 6.75 -1.67
N SER A 24 -12.72 5.74 -1.33
CA SER A 24 -13.82 5.87 -0.36
C SER A 24 -13.33 6.30 1.03
N LYS A 25 -12.14 5.83 1.44
CA LYS A 25 -11.46 6.22 2.70
C LYS A 25 -10.70 7.56 2.61
N GLY A 26 -10.76 8.23 1.45
CA GLY A 26 -10.01 9.46 1.18
C GLY A 26 -8.50 9.27 1.25
N LEU A 27 -8.00 8.08 0.91
CA LEU A 27 -6.58 7.75 0.87
C LEU A 27 -6.07 7.76 -0.57
N ASN A 28 -4.83 8.24 -0.76
CA ASN A 28 -4.21 8.23 -2.07
C ASN A 28 -3.64 6.84 -2.36
N VAL A 29 -4.31 6.11 -3.25
CA VAL A 29 -3.98 4.75 -3.70
C VAL A 29 -2.52 4.62 -4.13
N ARG A 30 -1.96 5.63 -4.80
CA ARG A 30 -0.55 5.61 -5.25
C ARG A 30 0.42 5.69 -4.08
N THR A 31 0.14 6.56 -3.12
CA THR A 31 0.94 6.71 -1.90
C THR A 31 0.86 5.46 -1.04
N VAL A 32 -0.35 4.91 -0.85
CA VAL A 32 -0.57 3.65 -0.13
C VAL A 32 0.22 2.52 -0.76
N PHE A 33 0.15 2.37 -2.08
CA PHE A 33 0.93 1.34 -2.78
C PHE A 33 2.43 1.49 -2.55
N ASP A 34 2.96 2.72 -2.63
CA ASP A 34 4.40 2.94 -2.44
C ASP A 34 4.85 2.58 -1.02
N GLN A 35 4.07 2.97 -0.01
CA GLN A 35 4.34 2.58 1.38
C GLN A 35 4.24 1.07 1.59
N CYS A 36 3.20 0.44 1.03
CA CYS A 36 3.05 -1.01 1.05
C CYS A 36 4.26 -1.70 0.42
N TRP A 37 4.72 -1.20 -0.74
CA TRP A 37 5.85 -1.77 -1.47
C TRP A 37 7.16 -1.67 -0.70
N ASN A 38 7.42 -0.52 -0.06
CA ASN A 38 8.64 -0.29 0.73
C ASN A 38 8.71 -1.17 1.99
N ARG A 39 7.58 -1.71 2.48
CA ARG A 39 7.57 -2.68 3.59
C ARG A 39 7.86 -4.11 3.17
N ILE A 40 7.82 -4.42 1.88
CA ILE A 40 8.04 -5.79 1.42
C ILE A 40 9.55 -6.07 1.49
N PRO A 41 9.99 -7.09 2.23
CA PRO A 41 11.40 -7.45 2.25
C PRO A 41 11.84 -7.95 0.86
N GLU A 42 13.05 -7.58 0.45
CA GLU A 42 13.59 -7.92 -0.88
C GLU A 42 13.60 -9.44 -1.14
N THR A 43 13.77 -10.24 -0.10
CA THR A 43 13.71 -11.71 -0.16
C THR A 43 12.35 -12.21 -0.66
N MET A 44 11.25 -11.57 -0.22
CA MET A 44 9.90 -11.88 -0.71
C MET A 44 9.70 -11.39 -2.14
N ILE A 45 10.25 -10.22 -2.48
CA ILE A 45 10.21 -9.70 -3.85
C ILE A 45 10.92 -10.65 -4.83
N GLN A 46 12.01 -11.28 -4.40
CA GLN A 46 12.75 -12.24 -5.22
C GLN A 46 12.04 -13.60 -5.30
N LYS A 47 11.49 -14.09 -4.17
CA LYS A 47 10.93 -15.45 -4.07
C LYS A 47 9.52 -15.60 -4.64
N LEU A 48 8.64 -14.62 -4.40
CA LEU A 48 7.22 -14.72 -4.74
C LEU A 48 6.96 -14.22 -6.16
N ASN A 49 5.98 -14.78 -6.88
CA ASN A 49 5.60 -14.23 -8.19
C ASN A 49 4.76 -12.94 -8.03
N ALA A 50 4.37 -12.30 -9.14
CA ALA A 50 3.60 -11.04 -9.08
C ALA A 50 2.23 -11.19 -8.41
N GLU A 51 1.54 -12.33 -8.63
CA GLU A 51 0.23 -12.58 -8.05
C GLU A 51 0.33 -12.88 -6.55
N GLU A 52 1.31 -13.68 -6.14
CA GLU A 52 1.60 -13.96 -4.75
C GLU A 52 2.02 -12.71 -3.98
N LEU A 53 2.84 -11.84 -4.59
CA LEU A 53 3.17 -10.53 -4.00
C LEU A 53 1.93 -9.67 -3.81
N LEU A 54 1.03 -9.64 -4.81
CA LEU A 54 -0.22 -8.90 -4.70
C LEU A 54 -1.05 -9.40 -3.50
N VAL A 55 -1.24 -10.72 -3.40
CA VAL A 55 -2.01 -11.34 -2.30
C VAL A 55 -1.34 -11.08 -0.95
N TYR A 56 -0.01 -11.17 -0.89
CA TYR A 56 0.75 -10.87 0.32
C TYR A 56 0.56 -9.42 0.77
N ILE A 57 0.65 -8.47 -0.16
CA ILE A 57 0.39 -7.05 0.10
C ILE A 57 -1.03 -6.88 0.62
N GLN A 58 -2.04 -7.44 -0.06
CA GLN A 58 -3.45 -7.27 0.29
C GLN A 58 -3.79 -7.86 1.67
N ARG A 59 -3.21 -9.02 2.03
CA ARG A 59 -3.52 -9.69 3.31
C ARG A 59 -2.73 -9.16 4.48
N HIS A 60 -1.45 -8.87 4.30
CA HIS A 60 -0.54 -8.61 5.42
C HIS A 60 -0.13 -7.15 5.54
N ILE A 61 0.02 -6.43 4.43
CA ILE A 61 0.61 -5.08 4.44
C ILE A 61 -0.46 -4.00 4.37
N LEU A 62 -1.39 -4.12 3.43
CA LEU A 62 -2.45 -3.18 3.16
C LEU A 62 -3.32 -2.84 4.39
N PRO A 63 -3.85 -3.80 5.17
CA PRO A 63 -4.65 -3.47 6.35
C PRO A 63 -3.85 -2.71 7.42
N ILE A 64 -2.55 -2.99 7.54
CA ILE A 64 -1.66 -2.30 8.46
C ILE A 64 -1.45 -0.85 7.98
N GLU A 65 -1.17 -0.65 6.70
CA GLU A 65 -0.99 0.69 6.13
C GLU A 65 -2.26 1.54 6.20
N ILE A 66 -3.44 0.96 5.91
CA ILE A 66 -4.72 1.65 6.04
C ILE A 66 -4.94 2.08 7.49
N THR A 67 -4.65 1.20 8.45
CA THR A 67 -4.80 1.51 9.88
C THR A 67 -3.85 2.63 10.30
N LEU A 68 -2.59 2.58 9.88
CA LEU A 68 -1.60 3.59 10.21
C LEU A 68 -1.90 4.94 9.56
N MET A 69 -2.32 4.96 8.30
CA MET A 69 -2.72 6.20 7.63
C MET A 69 -3.95 6.83 8.28
N ASN A 70 -4.92 6.02 8.71
CA ASN A 70 -6.09 6.53 9.44
C ASN A 70 -5.72 7.03 10.85
N ALA A 71 -4.78 6.37 11.53
CA ALA A 71 -4.26 6.82 12.82
C ALA A 71 -3.50 8.16 12.69
N ASN A 72 -2.68 8.30 11.65
CA ASN A 72 -1.96 9.55 11.36
C ASN A 72 -2.91 10.70 11.01
N LYS A 73 -3.99 10.45 10.26
CA LYS A 73 -5.04 11.45 10.05
C LYS A 73 -5.64 11.97 11.37
N ASN A 74 -5.84 11.09 12.36
CA ASN A 74 -6.31 11.49 13.69
C ASN A 74 -5.23 12.26 14.49
N ALA A 75 -3.96 11.88 14.36
CA ALA A 75 -2.86 12.55 15.05
C ALA A 75 -2.62 13.98 14.53
N GLU A 76 -2.76 14.20 13.22
CA GLU A 76 -2.65 15.53 12.59
C GLU A 76 -3.86 16.42 12.94
N ASP A 77 -5.06 15.84 13.08
CA ASP A 77 -6.26 16.54 13.56
C ASP A 77 -6.10 17.00 15.03
N TYR A 78 -5.47 16.18 15.88
CA TYR A 78 -5.19 16.54 17.26
C TYR A 78 -4.11 17.63 17.39
N ARG A 79 -3.10 17.64 16.51
CA ARG A 79 -2.02 18.63 16.54
C ARG A 79 -2.44 20.02 16.05
N SER A 80 -3.55 20.10 15.31
CA SER A 80 -4.10 21.36 14.79
C SER A 80 -5.06 22.07 15.76
N LYS A 81 -5.42 21.43 16.89
CA LYS A 81 -6.30 22.01 17.93
C LYS A 81 -5.56 22.66 19.11
N THR A 82 -4.23 22.68 19.07
CA THR A 82 -3.38 23.30 20.11
C THR A 82 -2.58 24.49 19.60
N ALA A 83 -3.08 25.21 18.59
CA ALA A 83 -2.52 26.49 18.14
C ALA A 83 -3.48 27.63 18.44
#